data_AF-A0A1E3NMZ4-F1
#
_entry.id   AF-A0A1E3NMZ4-F1
#
_cell.length_a   1.000
_cell.length_b   1.000
_cell.length_c   1.000
_cell.angle_alpha   90.00
_cell.angle_beta   90.00
_cell.angle_gamma   90.00
#
_symmetry.space_group_name_H-M   'P 1'
#
loop_
_entity.id
_entity.type
_entity.pdbx_description
1 polymer ?
#
loop_
_entity_poly.entity_id
_entity_poly.type
_entity_poly.pdbx_seq_one_letter_code
_entity_poly.pdbx_strand_id
1 'polypeptide(L)' 'MSHAAAGYTRHGGAPVPKAGPFYRYSATFLGATMWFWLFYRAKHDWKQWVGIEHPWDHAH' A
#
# COMPACT_ATOMS: atom_id res chain seq x y z
N MET A 1 23.29 -10.20 41.75
CA MET A 1 22.05 -9.38 41.69
C MET A 1 21.86 -8.94 40.25
N SER A 2 20.87 -9.51 39.57
CA SER A 2 20.62 -9.29 38.14
C SER A 2 19.87 -7.98 37.95
N HIS A 3 20.53 -6.93 37.45
CA HIS A 3 19.85 -5.72 37.00
C HIS A 3 19.34 -5.95 35.57
N ALA A 4 18.13 -6.49 35.43
CA ALA A 4 17.42 -6.45 34.16
C ALA A 4 17.01 -5.00 33.88
N ALA A 5 17.62 -4.36 32.88
CA ALA A 5 17.24 -3.02 32.43
C ALA A 5 15.75 -3.00 32.06
N ALA A 6 15.00 -2.05 32.61
CA ALA A 6 13.56 -1.92 32.46
C ALA A 6 13.16 -1.94 30.97
N GLY A 7 12.63 -3.06 30.49
CA GLY A 7 12.04 -3.18 29.15
C GLY A 7 12.51 -4.37 28.30
N TYR A 8 13.47 -5.18 28.74
CA TYR A 8 13.90 -6.37 27.99
C TYR A 8 13.47 -7.66 28.71
N THR A 9 12.35 -8.24 28.28
CA THR A 9 11.93 -9.58 28.69
C THR A 9 12.81 -10.61 28.00
N ARG A 10 13.71 -11.25 28.76
CA ARG A 10 14.68 -12.25 28.27
C ARG A 10 14.05 -13.46 27.55
N HIS A 11 12.75 -13.70 27.78
CA HIS A 11 12.01 -14.86 27.27
C HIS A 11 10.60 -14.51 26.73
N GLY A 12 10.36 -13.25 26.33
CA GLY A 12 9.11 -12.80 25.73
C GLY A 12 9.21 -12.59 24.22
N GLY A 13 8.07 -12.54 23.52
CA GLY A 13 8.03 -12.13 22.12
C GLY A 13 8.65 -10.73 21.93
N ALA A 14 9.29 -10.51 20.77
CA ALA A 14 9.95 -9.24 20.49
C ALA A 14 8.97 -8.05 20.64
N PRO A 15 9.38 -6.95 21.30
CA PRO A 15 8.52 -5.79 21.46
C PRO A 15 8.20 -5.17 20.10
N VAL A 16 6.97 -4.70 19.91
CA VAL A 16 6.54 -4.04 18.68
C VAL A 16 7.41 -2.78 18.45
N PRO A 17 8.05 -2.64 17.27
CA PRO A 17 8.87 -1.48 16.98
C PRO A 17 8.00 -0.22 16.91
N LYS A 18 8.38 0.79 17.68
CA LYS A 18 7.73 2.11 17.65
C LYS A 18 8.24 2.90 16.46
N ALA A 19 7.58 2.76 15.30
CA ALA A 19 7.83 3.63 14.16
C ALA A 19 7.34 5.05 14.46
N GLY A 20 8.16 6.07 14.16
CA GLY A 20 7.78 7.47 14.32
C GLY A 20 6.54 7.82 13.48
N PRO A 21 5.70 8.78 13.91
CA PRO A 21 4.45 9.12 13.22
C PRO A 21 4.67 9.53 11.77
N PHE A 22 5.76 10.26 11.48
CA PHE A 22 6.12 10.66 10.12
C PHE A 22 6.24 9.46 9.16
N TYR A 23 6.98 8.42 9.55
CA TYR A 23 7.16 7.21 8.72
C TYR A 23 5.85 6.47 8.48
N ARG A 24 4.94 6.46 9.47
CA ARG A 24 3.64 5.82 9.33
C ARG A 24 2.76 6.57 8.34
N TYR A 25 2.75 7.91 8.40
CA TYR A 25 1.96 8.73 7.48
C TYR A 25 2.53 8.75 6.07
N SER A 26 3.86 8.84 5.92
CA SER A 26 4.48 8.82 4.59
C SER A 26 4.27 7.47 3.89
N ALA A 27 4.39 6.36 4.62
CA ALA A 27 4.13 5.03 4.08
C ALA A 27 2.68 4.88 3.60
N THR A 28 1.71 5.33 4.41
CA THR A 28 0.30 5.32 4.03
C THR A 28 0.00 6.24 2.86
N PHE A 29 0.57 7.45 2.83
CA PHE A 29 0.39 8.39 1.74
C PHE A 29 0.90 7.81 0.42
N LEU A 30 2.12 7.28 0.41
CA LEU A 30 2.71 6.66 -0.78
C LEU A 30 1.92 5.43 -1.26
N GLY A 31 1.49 4.57 -0.33
CA GLY A 31 0.63 3.44 -0.65
C GLY A 31 -0.74 3.87 -1.19
N ALA A 32 -1.34 4.90 -0.60
CA ALA A 32 -2.59 5.48 -1.07
C ALA A 32 -2.42 6.10 -2.47
N THR A 33 -1.31 6.80 -2.75
CA THR A 33 -1.00 7.32 -4.08
C THR A 33 -0.85 6.20 -5.10
N MET A 34 -0.19 5.09 -4.75
CA MET A 34 -0.06 3.93 -5.64
C MET A 34 -1.44 3.36 -6.04
N TRP A 35 -2.31 3.11 -5.06
CA TRP A 35 -3.67 2.62 -5.32
C TRP A 35 -4.53 3.64 -6.05
N PHE A 36 -4.43 4.92 -5.68
CA PHE A 36 -5.11 6.01 -6.37
C PHE A 36 -4.73 6.05 -7.85
N TRP A 37 -3.44 5.90 -8.16
CA TRP A 37 -2.96 5.82 -9.53
C TRP A 37 -3.53 4.60 -10.28
N LEU A 38 -3.60 3.44 -9.64
CA LEU A 38 -4.19 2.24 -10.24
C LEU A 38 -5.68 2.44 -10.56
N PHE A 39 -6.47 3.01 -9.64
CA PHE A 39 -7.88 3.30 -9.89
C PHE A 39 -8.08 4.40 -10.94
N TYR A 40 -7.23 5.43 -10.92
CA TYR A 40 -7.21 6.46 -11.95
C TYR A 40 -6.90 5.86 -13.33
N ARG A 41 -5.87 5.02 -13.42
CA ARG A 41 -5.47 4.31 -14.66
C ARG A 41 -6.57 3.36 -15.12
N ALA A 42 -7.18 2.60 -14.20
CA ALA A 42 -8.32 1.74 -14.50
C ALA A 42 -9.51 2.53 -15.08
N LYS A 43 -9.77 3.76 -14.62
CA LYS A 43 -10.77 4.66 -15.22
C LYS A 43 -10.39 5.21 -16.60
N HIS A 44 -9.14 5.11 -17.02
CA HIS A 44 -8.75 5.45 -18.40
C HIS A 44 -8.72 4.21 -19.31
N ASP A 45 -8.31 3.06 -18.77
CA ASP A 45 -8.21 1.81 -19.54
C ASP A 45 -9.50 0.98 -19.56
N TRP A 46 -10.46 1.21 -18.67
CA TRP A 46 -11.72 0.44 -18.65
C TRP A 46 -12.44 0.46 -20.00
N LYS A 47 -12.31 1.51 -20.80
CA LYS A 47 -12.97 1.59 -22.12
C LYS A 47 -12.45 0.51 -23.08
N GLN A 48 -11.17 0.15 -22.98
CA GLN A 48 -10.60 -0.97 -23.75
C GLN A 48 -10.95 -2.33 -23.16
N TRP A 49 -11.09 -2.43 -21.83
CA TRP A 49 -11.37 -3.69 -21.13
C TRP A 49 -12.85 -4.07 -21.11
N VAL A 50 -13.76 -3.08 -21.16
CA VAL A 50 -15.22 -3.27 -21.17
C VAL A 50 -15.75 -3.60 -22.58
N GLY A 51 -14.87 -3.68 -23.59
CA GLY A 51 -15.21 -4.25 -24.90
C GLY A 51 -16.23 -3.43 -25.71
N ILE A 52 -16.33 -2.12 -25.46
CA ILE A 52 -17.21 -1.23 -26.22
C ILE A 52 -16.63 -0.91 -27.61
N GLU A 53 -15.31 -1.00 -27.79
CA GLU A 53 -14.65 -0.81 -29.08
C GLU A 53 -13.89 -2.08 -29.44
N HIS A 54 -14.52 -2.94 -30.24
CA HIS A 54 -13.80 -3.96 -30.97
C HIS A 54 -13.02 -3.29 -32.12
N PRO A 55 -11.73 -3.62 -32.34
CA PRO A 55 -10.90 -2.97 -33.39
C PRO A 55 -11.41 -3.20 -34.82
N TRP A 56 -12.41 -4.07 -35.02
CA TRP A 56 -13.09 -4.30 -36.30
C TRP A 56 -14.43 -3.56 -36.48
N ASP A 57 -14.92 -2.84 -35.46
CA ASP A 57 -16.10 -1.95 -35.58
C ASP A 57 -15.78 -0.60 -36.26
N HIS A 58 -14.57 -0.47 -36.80
CA HIS A 58 -14.15 0.66 -37.62
C HIS A 58 -14.05 0.32 -39.11
N ALA A 59 -14.46 -0.90 -39.51
CA ALA A 59 -14.59 -1.30 -40.90
C ALA A 59 -16.08 -1.35 -41.26
N HIS A 60 -16.54 -0.27 -41.91
CA HIS A 60 -17.85 -0.01 -42.52
C HIS A 60 -18.86 0.79 -41.68
#